data_AF-A0A958M6X3-F1
#
_entry.id   AF-A0A958M6X3-F1
#
_cell.length_a   1.000
_cell.length_b   1.000
_cell.length_c   1.000
_cell.angle_alpha   90.00
_cell.angle_beta   90.00
_cell.angle_gamma   90.00
#
_symmetry.space_group_name_H-M   'P 1'
#
loop_
_entity.id
_entity.type
_entity.pdbx_description
1 polymer ?
#
loop_
_entity_poly.entity_id
_entity_poly.type
_entity_poly.pdbx_seq_one_letter_code
_entity_poly.pdbx_strand_id
1 'polypeptide(L)'
;MKKLFAVAIVLVLLSCGSKNKNRGELVGVKGKKWHPEKPYGMALIPGGSFIMGKSDDDIANVMNAPTRTVTVRSFYMDETEITNSEYRQFIDWVKDSIVRMKLAILADELGEAPGNGGIGEYAFQDADTSGFTVYQRYMYDNYVGFGETGYEGRRLNRNIDLMWDTAEYPDEFYTEVMDSLYIPAEETYNGRRTIDVDQLQYQYTWLDIKAAIKS
;
A
#
# COMPACT_ATOMS: atom_id res chain seq x y z
N MET A 1 51.00 -43.61 34.54
CA MET A 1 50.49 -42.36 35.17
C MET A 1 50.32 -41.19 34.19
N LYS A 2 51.16 -41.00 33.16
CA LYS A 2 51.01 -39.90 32.18
C LYS A 2 49.69 -39.92 31.38
N LYS A 3 49.13 -41.10 31.08
CA LYS A 3 47.85 -41.25 30.36
C LYS A 3 46.62 -40.87 31.19
N LEU A 4 46.67 -40.96 32.52
CA LEU A 4 45.58 -40.58 33.42
C LEU A 4 45.50 -39.05 33.61
N PHE A 5 46.64 -38.36 33.66
CA PHE A 5 46.71 -36.90 33.69
C PHE A 5 46.14 -36.25 32.42
N ALA A 6 46.37 -36.86 31.25
CA ALA A 6 45.83 -36.37 29.99
C ALA A 6 44.29 -36.45 29.93
N VAL A 7 43.70 -37.51 30.47
CA VAL A 7 42.23 -37.68 30.51
C VAL A 7 41.58 -36.68 31.47
N ALA A 8 42.23 -36.38 32.60
CA ALA A 8 41.74 -35.38 33.55
C ALA A 8 41.70 -33.96 32.94
N ILE A 9 42.71 -33.58 32.15
CA ILE A 9 42.75 -32.26 31.48
C ILE A 9 41.66 -32.13 30.41
N VAL A 10 41.38 -33.20 29.67
CA VAL A 10 40.30 -33.23 28.67
C VAL A 10 38.91 -33.12 29.33
N LEU A 11 38.71 -33.77 30.49
CA LEU A 11 37.47 -33.64 31.28
C LEU A 11 37.26 -32.23 31.83
N VAL A 12 38.32 -31.53 32.24
CA VAL A 12 38.24 -30.14 32.71
C VAL A 12 37.91 -29.17 31.57
N LEU A 13 38.46 -29.40 30.37
CA LEU A 13 38.13 -28.60 29.18
C LEU A 13 36.70 -28.83 28.69
N LEU A 14 36.14 -30.02 28.87
CA LEU A 14 34.73 -30.33 28.61
C LEU A 14 33.77 -29.73 29.65
N SER A 15 34.23 -29.53 30.89
CA SER A 15 33.44 -28.94 31.98
C SER A 15 33.28 -27.42 31.85
N CYS A 16 34.19 -26.73 31.15
CA CYS A 16 34.07 -25.31 30.80
C CYS A 16 33.20 -25.11 29.55
N GLY A 17 32.04 -25.76 29.52
CA GLY A 17 31.17 -25.81 28.34
C GLY A 17 29.69 -25.64 28.64
N SER A 18 29.29 -25.30 29.88
CA SER A 18 27.88 -25.00 30.18
C SER A 18 27.49 -23.66 29.55
N LYS A 19 27.06 -23.73 28.29
CA LYS A 19 26.44 -22.64 27.55
C LYS A 19 25.04 -22.35 28.10
N ASN A 20 24.89 -22.08 29.40
CA ASN A 20 23.70 -21.42 29.93
C ASN A 20 23.90 -19.91 29.75
N LYS A 21 23.78 -19.46 28.50
CA LYS A 21 24.00 -18.06 28.12
C LYS A 21 22.92 -17.09 28.64
N ASN A 22 21.80 -17.60 29.14
CA ASN A 22 20.68 -16.76 29.56
C ASN A 22 20.26 -17.15 30.98
N ARG A 23 20.75 -16.41 31.99
CA ARG A 23 20.41 -16.54 33.42
C ARG A 23 19.01 -16.00 33.74
N GLY A 24 18.02 -16.27 32.89
CA GLY A 24 16.68 -15.65 33.01
C GLY A 24 16.65 -14.15 32.67
N GLU A 25 17.76 -13.60 32.17
CA GLU A 25 17.81 -12.21 31.71
C GLU A 25 17.09 -12.06 30.37
N LEU A 26 16.26 -11.02 30.26
CA LEU A 26 15.56 -10.63 29.04
C LEU A 26 16.58 -10.08 28.03
N VAL A 27 17.20 -10.97 27.26
CA VAL A 27 18.24 -10.61 26.26
C VAL A 27 17.69 -10.07 24.93
N GLY A 28 16.38 -9.81 24.85
CA GLY A 28 15.70 -9.29 23.66
C GLY A 28 15.65 -10.29 22.50
N VAL A 29 14.60 -10.21 21.69
CA VAL A 29 14.54 -10.98 20.44
C VAL A 29 15.50 -10.31 19.46
N LYS A 30 16.46 -11.07 18.90
CA LYS A 30 17.33 -10.54 17.85
C LYS A 30 16.48 -10.17 16.64
N GLY A 31 16.35 -8.87 16.39
CA GLY A 31 15.66 -8.35 15.20
C GLY A 31 16.31 -8.85 13.92
N LYS A 32 15.50 -9.02 12.87
CA LYS A 32 16.02 -9.30 11.52
C LYS A 32 16.87 -8.10 11.07
N LYS A 33 18.04 -8.36 10.49
CA LYS A 33 18.82 -7.31 9.82
C LYS A 33 18.03 -6.87 8.59
N TRP A 34 17.50 -5.65 8.63
CA TRP A 34 16.82 -5.05 7.50
C TRP A 34 17.83 -4.32 6.61
N HIS A 35 17.75 -4.54 5.32
CA HIS A 35 18.52 -3.79 4.33
C HIS A 35 17.48 -3.07 3.47
N PRO A 36 17.44 -1.73 3.50
CA PRO A 36 16.52 -1.00 2.66
C PRO A 36 16.93 -1.23 1.21
N GLU A 37 16.11 -1.97 0.46
CA GLU A 37 16.26 -2.11 -0.98
C GLU A 37 15.95 -0.75 -1.63
N LYS A 38 16.70 -0.43 -2.69
CA LYS A 38 16.47 0.78 -3.49
C LYS A 38 15.16 0.61 -4.25
N PRO A 39 14.13 1.47 -4.04
CA PRO A 39 12.93 1.42 -4.85
C PRO A 39 13.27 1.64 -6.34
N TYR A 40 12.50 1.01 -7.22
CA TYR A 40 12.71 1.13 -8.66
C TYR A 40 12.58 2.59 -9.11
N GLY A 41 13.51 3.06 -9.95
CA GLY A 41 13.50 4.44 -10.46
C GLY A 41 13.90 5.54 -9.47
N MET A 42 14.30 5.20 -8.23
CA MET A 42 14.63 6.20 -7.20
C MET A 42 16.09 6.17 -6.74
N ALA A 43 16.78 7.30 -6.69
CA ALA A 43 18.12 7.43 -6.11
C ALA A 43 18.09 7.71 -4.60
N LEU A 44 19.09 7.19 -3.87
CA LEU A 44 19.31 7.52 -2.46
C LEU A 44 19.96 8.90 -2.35
N ILE A 45 19.25 9.85 -1.76
CA ILE A 45 19.82 11.16 -1.41
C ILE A 45 20.44 11.06 -0.01
N PRO A 46 21.77 11.24 0.12
CA PRO A 46 22.42 11.19 1.42
C PRO A 46 21.94 12.36 2.28
N GLY A 47 21.68 12.07 3.55
CA GLY A 47 21.35 13.10 4.53
C GLY A 47 22.52 14.06 4.76
N GLY A 48 22.18 15.32 5.00
CA GLY A 48 23.15 16.38 5.16
C GLY A 48 22.48 17.72 5.42
N SER A 49 23.31 18.75 5.54
CA SER A 49 22.87 20.14 5.69
C SER A 49 23.25 20.92 4.44
N PHE A 50 22.32 21.71 3.92
CA PHE A 50 22.55 22.60 2.78
C PHE A 50 21.86 23.95 3.00
N ILE A 51 22.33 24.98 2.29
CA ILE A 51 21.72 26.31 2.30
C ILE A 51 20.60 26.31 1.25
N MET A 52 19.36 26.48 1.70
CA MET A 52 18.17 26.59 0.87
C MET A 52 17.82 28.07 0.69
N GLY A 53 17.54 28.49 -0.55
CA GLY A 53 17.16 29.87 -0.88
C GLY A 53 18.08 30.47 -1.95
N LYS A 54 17.79 31.71 -2.36
CA LYS A 54 18.57 32.41 -3.37
C LYS A 54 19.85 32.94 -2.73
N SER A 55 21.01 32.47 -3.18
CA SER A 55 22.31 32.95 -2.69
C SER A 55 22.71 34.32 -3.25
N ASP A 56 22.09 34.75 -4.35
CA ASP A 56 22.36 36.02 -5.02
C ASP A 56 21.43 37.14 -4.57
N ASP A 57 21.97 38.36 -4.60
CA ASP A 57 21.27 39.57 -4.19
C ASP A 57 20.07 39.84 -5.11
N ASP A 58 18.89 40.01 -4.49
CA ASP A 58 17.65 40.19 -5.23
C ASP A 58 17.47 41.67 -5.58
N ILE A 59 17.81 42.07 -6.82
CA ILE A 59 17.72 43.47 -7.29
C ILE A 59 16.30 44.05 -7.09
N ALA A 60 15.27 43.20 -7.19
CA ALA A 60 13.88 43.57 -6.99
C ALA A 60 13.40 43.50 -5.52
N ASN A 61 14.28 43.08 -4.60
CA ASN A 61 14.06 42.99 -3.15
C ASN A 61 12.73 42.33 -2.75
N VAL A 62 12.31 41.30 -3.50
CA VAL A 62 10.99 40.67 -3.39
C VAL A 62 10.93 39.72 -2.18
N MET A 63 12.07 39.39 -1.57
CA MET A 63 12.21 38.54 -0.38
C MET A 63 11.50 37.16 -0.48
N ASN A 64 11.26 36.66 -1.69
CA ASN A 64 10.49 35.42 -1.89
C ASN A 64 11.26 34.14 -1.54
N ALA A 65 12.57 34.20 -1.32
CA ALA A 65 13.41 33.02 -1.05
C ALA A 65 14.57 33.32 -0.07
N PRO A 66 14.30 33.56 1.23
CA PRO A 66 15.34 33.84 2.21
C PRO A 66 16.28 32.63 2.39
N THR A 67 17.58 32.89 2.45
CA THR A 67 18.59 31.85 2.66
C THR A 67 18.51 31.29 4.07
N ARG A 68 18.26 29.99 4.21
CA ARG A 68 18.25 29.27 5.49
C ARG A 68 18.99 27.95 5.38
N THR A 69 19.70 27.56 6.44
CA THR A 69 20.33 26.24 6.50
C THR A 69 19.30 25.19 6.89
N VAL A 70 19.10 24.18 6.05
CA VAL A 70 18.15 23.09 6.28
C VAL A 70 18.92 21.77 6.38
N THR A 71 18.58 20.98 7.39
CA THR A 71 19.12 19.62 7.58
C THR A 71 18.06 18.61 7.25
N VAL A 72 18.35 17.74 6.27
CA VAL A 72 17.42 16.70 5.79
C VAL A 72 18.03 15.32 6.04
N ARG A 73 17.20 14.37 6.47
CA ARG A 73 17.61 12.97 6.66
C ARG A 73 17.71 12.26 5.31
N SER A 74 18.48 11.19 5.21
CA SER A 74 18.54 10.41 3.96
C SER A 74 17.17 9.87 3.56
N PHE A 75 16.82 10.04 2.29
CA PHE A 75 15.55 9.59 1.69
C PHE A 75 15.76 9.20 0.22
N TYR A 76 14.76 8.56 -0.39
CA TYR A 76 14.77 8.22 -1.80
C TYR A 76 14.01 9.28 -2.60
N MET A 77 14.53 9.64 -3.76
CA MET A 77 13.91 10.58 -4.70
C MET A 77 13.95 9.97 -6.11
N ASP A 78 12.91 10.18 -6.90
CA ASP A 78 12.86 9.72 -8.30
C ASP A 78 14.06 10.28 -9.09
N GLU A 79 14.67 9.43 -9.93
CA GLU A 79 15.82 9.80 -10.77
C GLU A 79 15.42 10.75 -11.90
N THR A 80 14.18 10.64 -12.39
CA THR A 80 13.59 11.48 -13.44
C THR A 80 12.20 11.93 -13.04
N GLU A 81 11.71 12.99 -13.68
CA GLU A 81 10.29 13.37 -13.57
C GLU A 81 9.38 12.22 -14.07
N ILE A 82 8.16 12.16 -13.53
CA ILE A 82 7.17 11.16 -13.92
C ILE A 82 6.83 11.32 -15.40
N THR A 83 7.01 10.25 -16.16
CA THR A 83 6.70 10.21 -17.59
C THR A 83 5.19 10.11 -17.84
N ASN A 84 4.74 10.58 -19.00
CA ASN A 84 3.35 10.43 -19.40
C ASN A 84 2.89 8.96 -19.46
N SER A 85 3.79 8.00 -19.68
CA SER A 85 3.47 6.57 -19.63
C SER A 85 3.23 6.06 -18.22
N GLU A 86 4.07 6.45 -17.26
CA GLU A 86 3.91 6.08 -15.84
C GLU A 86 2.65 6.69 -15.26
N TYR A 87 2.36 7.95 -15.60
CA TYR A 87 1.12 8.59 -15.18
C TYR A 87 -0.13 7.88 -15.74
N ARG A 88 -0.09 7.42 -17.00
CA ARG A 88 -1.21 6.63 -17.56
C ARG A 88 -1.41 5.31 -16.82
N GLN A 89 -0.33 4.61 -16.49
CA GLN A 89 -0.42 3.39 -15.69
C GLN A 89 -1.11 3.66 -14.34
N PHE A 90 -0.71 4.73 -13.64
CA PHE A 90 -1.37 5.14 -12.40
C PHE A 90 -2.88 5.39 -12.61
N ILE A 91 -3.24 6.14 -13.65
CA ILE A 91 -4.65 6.42 -13.95
C ILE A 91 -5.44 5.12 -14.23
N ASP A 92 -4.86 4.15 -14.93
CA ASP A 92 -5.52 2.87 -15.19
C ASP A 92 -5.74 2.06 -13.90
N TRP A 93 -4.80 2.11 -12.95
CA TRP A 93 -4.98 1.52 -11.61
C TRP A 93 -6.06 2.22 -10.77
N VAL A 94 -6.15 3.55 -10.88
CA VAL A 94 -7.20 4.33 -10.20
C VAL A 94 -8.57 3.98 -10.77
N LYS A 95 -8.70 3.97 -12.10
CA LYS A 95 -9.93 3.56 -12.78
C LYS A 95 -10.35 2.14 -12.40
N ASP A 96 -9.42 1.18 -12.46
CA ASP A 96 -9.67 -0.22 -12.05
C ASP A 96 -10.19 -0.30 -10.61
N SER A 97 -9.56 0.45 -9.69
CA SER A 97 -9.96 0.43 -8.28
C SER A 97 -11.34 1.03 -8.04
N ILE A 98 -11.68 2.12 -8.74
CA ILE A 98 -13.00 2.79 -8.62
C ILE A 98 -14.11 1.91 -9.21
N VAL A 99 -13.91 1.34 -10.41
CA VAL A 99 -14.89 0.44 -11.04
C VAL A 99 -15.17 -0.74 -10.12
N ARG A 100 -14.13 -1.41 -9.61
CA ARG A 100 -14.28 -2.54 -8.68
C ARG A 100 -15.05 -2.16 -7.42
N MET A 101 -14.79 -0.97 -6.87
CA MET A 101 -15.53 -0.49 -5.71
C MET A 101 -17.02 -0.33 -6.03
N LYS A 102 -17.37 0.35 -7.14
CA LYS A 102 -18.77 0.53 -7.52
C LYS A 102 -19.47 -0.80 -7.82
N LEU A 103 -18.80 -1.72 -8.51
CA LEU A 103 -19.33 -3.07 -8.78
C LEU A 103 -19.56 -3.86 -7.49
N ALA A 104 -18.61 -3.82 -6.55
CA ALA A 104 -18.73 -4.51 -5.27
C ALA A 104 -19.86 -3.94 -4.41
N ILE A 105 -20.04 -2.61 -4.40
CA ILE A 105 -21.14 -1.93 -3.71
C ILE A 105 -22.48 -2.37 -4.30
N LEU A 106 -22.63 -2.34 -5.62
CA LEU A 106 -23.87 -2.74 -6.27
C LEU A 106 -24.19 -4.22 -6.07
N ALA A 107 -23.18 -5.08 -6.12
CA ALA A 107 -23.33 -6.51 -5.82
C ALA A 107 -23.80 -6.76 -4.38
N ASP A 108 -23.26 -6.02 -3.41
CA ASP A 108 -23.66 -6.09 -2.00
C ASP A 108 -25.10 -5.58 -1.78
N GLU A 109 -25.48 -4.49 -2.45
CA GLU A 109 -26.84 -3.93 -2.39
C GLU A 109 -27.89 -4.89 -2.97
N LEU A 110 -27.53 -5.60 -4.05
CA LEU A 110 -28.39 -6.61 -4.67
C LEU A 110 -28.33 -7.97 -3.96
N GLY A 111 -27.40 -8.16 -3.01
CA GLY A 111 -27.20 -9.42 -2.29
C GLY A 111 -26.64 -10.54 -3.17
N GLU A 112 -25.94 -10.20 -4.25
CA GLU A 112 -25.34 -11.16 -5.18
C GLU A 112 -24.00 -11.68 -4.63
N ALA A 113 -23.88 -12.99 -4.52
CA ALA A 113 -22.66 -13.67 -4.09
C ALA A 113 -21.86 -14.17 -5.32
N PRO A 114 -20.52 -14.31 -5.20
CA PRO A 114 -19.71 -14.87 -6.27
C PRO A 114 -20.15 -16.29 -6.63
N GLY A 115 -20.22 -16.61 -7.93
CA GLY A 115 -20.57 -17.93 -8.45
C GLY A 115 -21.80 -18.00 -9.35
N ASN A 116 -22.65 -16.97 -9.37
CA ASN A 116 -23.83 -16.89 -10.24
C ASN A 116 -23.54 -16.17 -11.59
N GLY A 117 -22.29 -15.75 -11.81
CA GLY A 117 -21.93 -14.88 -12.93
C GLY A 117 -22.38 -13.42 -12.73
N GLY A 118 -22.05 -12.55 -13.68
CA GLY A 118 -22.42 -11.14 -13.62
C GLY A 118 -21.60 -10.34 -12.60
N ILE A 119 -22.23 -9.32 -12.01
CA ILE A 119 -21.60 -8.45 -11.01
C ILE A 119 -21.20 -9.16 -9.71
N GLY A 120 -21.84 -10.30 -9.35
CA GLY A 120 -21.56 -11.04 -8.12
C GLY A 120 -20.11 -11.54 -8.04
N GLU A 121 -19.46 -11.74 -9.19
CA GLU A 121 -18.04 -12.10 -9.28
C GLU A 121 -17.10 -11.00 -8.72
N TYR A 122 -17.54 -9.74 -8.76
CA TYR A 122 -16.80 -8.57 -8.27
C TYR A 122 -17.13 -8.19 -6.83
N ALA A 123 -17.96 -8.97 -6.14
CA ALA A 123 -18.31 -8.74 -4.74
C ALA A 123 -17.06 -8.63 -3.84
N PHE A 124 -17.22 -7.98 -2.69
CA PHE A 124 -16.16 -7.85 -1.72
C PHE A 124 -15.65 -9.22 -1.25
N GLN A 125 -14.36 -9.31 -0.91
CA GLN A 125 -13.74 -10.55 -0.44
C GLN A 125 -14.32 -11.05 0.89
N ASP A 126 -15.05 -10.20 1.61
CA ASP A 126 -15.73 -10.51 2.86
C ASP A 126 -17.19 -10.97 2.69
N ALA A 127 -17.68 -11.05 1.45
CA ALA A 127 -19.01 -11.57 1.14
C ALA A 127 -19.24 -12.98 1.72
N ASP A 128 -18.19 -13.81 1.80
CA ASP A 128 -18.22 -15.07 2.54
C ASP A 128 -17.43 -14.99 3.86
N THR A 129 -18.14 -14.78 4.96
CA THR A 129 -17.58 -14.72 6.32
C THR A 129 -17.36 -16.11 6.95
N SER A 130 -17.74 -17.20 6.26
CA SER A 130 -17.68 -18.56 6.80
C SER A 130 -16.25 -19.04 7.08
N GLY A 131 -15.30 -18.61 6.26
CA GLY A 131 -13.88 -18.93 6.38
C GLY A 131 -13.08 -18.08 7.38
N PHE A 132 -13.69 -17.11 8.05
CA PHE A 132 -12.96 -16.18 8.91
C PHE A 132 -12.46 -16.85 10.19
N THR A 133 -11.19 -16.61 10.50
CA THR A 133 -10.64 -16.89 11.83
C THR A 133 -11.33 -16.03 12.90
N VAL A 134 -11.25 -16.43 14.17
CA VAL A 134 -11.83 -15.68 15.29
C VAL A 134 -11.34 -14.23 15.33
N TYR A 135 -10.05 -14.00 15.05
CA TYR A 135 -9.47 -12.67 14.97
C TYR A 135 -10.03 -11.86 13.79
N GLN A 136 -10.12 -12.48 12.61
CA GLN A 136 -10.67 -11.81 11.42
C GLN A 136 -12.14 -11.41 11.62
N ARG A 137 -12.94 -12.28 12.22
CA ARG A 137 -14.34 -11.98 12.58
C ARG A 137 -14.42 -10.82 13.56
N TYR A 138 -13.62 -10.83 14.62
CA TYR A 138 -13.55 -9.70 15.56
C TYR A 138 -13.15 -8.40 14.86
N MET A 139 -12.14 -8.44 13.98
CA MET A 139 -11.71 -7.24 13.26
C MET A 139 -12.81 -6.74 12.31
N TYR A 140 -13.49 -7.65 11.63
CA TYR A 140 -14.60 -7.33 10.73
C TYR A 140 -15.74 -6.65 11.50
N ASP A 141 -16.25 -7.31 12.55
CA ASP A 141 -17.41 -6.85 13.32
C ASP A 141 -17.17 -5.53 14.07
N ASN A 142 -15.91 -5.14 14.34
CA ASN A 142 -15.57 -3.95 15.13
C ASN A 142 -14.94 -2.80 14.32
N TYR A 143 -14.37 -3.07 13.13
CA TYR A 143 -13.59 -2.06 12.39
C TYR A 143 -13.95 -1.93 10.91
N VAL A 144 -14.68 -2.89 10.32
CA VAL A 144 -15.08 -2.82 8.91
C VAL A 144 -16.49 -2.23 8.82
N GLY A 145 -16.70 -1.30 7.89
CA GLY A 145 -18.01 -0.69 7.63
C GLY A 145 -18.45 0.41 8.61
N PHE A 146 -17.56 0.88 9.50
CA PHE A 146 -17.86 1.96 10.46
C PHE A 146 -17.51 3.37 9.96
N GLY A 147 -17.31 3.56 8.65
CA GLY A 147 -17.05 4.90 8.07
C GLY A 147 -18.30 5.56 7.50
N GLU A 148 -18.11 6.64 6.74
CA GLU A 148 -19.21 7.47 6.21
C GLU A 148 -20.00 6.76 5.10
N THR A 149 -19.33 5.92 4.31
CA THR A 149 -19.92 5.18 3.20
C THR A 149 -20.45 3.81 3.60
N GLY A 150 -20.01 3.27 4.75
CA GLY A 150 -20.37 1.93 5.22
C GLY A 150 -19.56 0.81 4.58
N TYR A 151 -18.65 1.14 3.66
CA TYR A 151 -17.81 0.17 2.93
C TYR A 151 -16.32 0.28 3.31
N GLU A 152 -15.97 1.16 4.25
CA GLU A 152 -14.59 1.38 4.67
C GLU A 152 -13.96 0.13 5.27
N GLY A 153 -12.74 -0.19 4.81
CA GLY A 153 -12.00 -1.36 5.27
C GLY A 153 -12.40 -2.68 4.60
N ARG A 154 -13.47 -2.69 3.79
CA ARG A 154 -13.82 -3.86 2.98
C ARG A 154 -12.80 -4.05 1.86
N ARG A 155 -12.49 -5.30 1.54
CA ARG A 155 -11.44 -5.66 0.57
C ARG A 155 -12.07 -6.00 -0.78
N LEU A 156 -11.60 -5.33 -1.84
CA LEU A 156 -12.06 -5.58 -3.21
C LEU A 156 -11.50 -6.88 -3.78
N ASN A 157 -12.30 -7.58 -4.58
CA ASN A 157 -11.82 -8.70 -5.38
C ASN A 157 -11.01 -8.20 -6.59
N ARG A 158 -9.71 -8.48 -6.59
CA ARG A 158 -8.77 -8.14 -7.69
C ARG A 158 -8.38 -9.33 -8.56
N ASN A 159 -8.98 -10.50 -8.34
CA ASN A 159 -8.61 -11.72 -9.05
C ASN A 159 -9.20 -11.82 -10.45
N ILE A 160 -10.24 -11.03 -10.73
CA ILE A 160 -11.03 -11.07 -11.97
C ILE A 160 -10.76 -9.81 -12.76
N ASP A 161 -10.44 -9.93 -14.04
CA ASP A 161 -10.17 -8.77 -14.89
C ASP A 161 -11.47 -8.02 -15.22
N LEU A 162 -11.41 -6.69 -15.23
CA LEU A 162 -12.54 -5.86 -15.65
C LEU A 162 -12.68 -5.90 -17.17
N MET A 163 -13.91 -6.01 -17.63
CA MET A 163 -14.27 -5.89 -19.04
C MET A 163 -14.50 -4.42 -19.37
N TRP A 164 -13.68 -3.88 -20.29
CA TRP A 164 -13.78 -2.49 -20.75
C TRP A 164 -14.48 -2.35 -22.10
N ASP A 165 -14.62 -3.45 -22.84
CA ASP A 165 -15.38 -3.48 -24.08
C ASP A 165 -16.87 -3.66 -23.77
N THR A 166 -17.69 -2.73 -24.27
CA THR A 166 -19.15 -2.74 -24.10
C THR A 166 -19.81 -3.98 -24.69
N ALA A 167 -19.18 -4.63 -25.67
CA ALA A 167 -19.69 -5.86 -26.26
C ALA A 167 -19.52 -7.09 -25.35
N GLU A 168 -18.64 -7.01 -24.35
CA GLU A 168 -18.29 -8.12 -23.45
C GLU A 168 -18.97 -8.01 -22.08
N TYR A 169 -19.79 -6.97 -21.85
CA TYR A 169 -20.42 -6.77 -20.54
C TYR A 169 -21.33 -7.96 -20.16
N PRO A 170 -21.19 -8.49 -18.93
CA PRO A 170 -21.80 -9.75 -18.54
C PRO A 170 -23.29 -9.61 -18.24
N ASP A 171 -23.73 -8.43 -17.78
CA ASP A 171 -25.10 -8.15 -17.37
C ASP A 171 -25.45 -6.65 -17.44
N GLU A 172 -26.73 -6.34 -17.20
CA GLU A 172 -27.27 -4.98 -17.17
C GLU A 172 -26.67 -4.15 -16.02
N PHE A 173 -26.47 -4.75 -14.85
CA PHE A 173 -25.93 -4.06 -13.68
C PHE A 173 -24.47 -3.63 -13.86
N TYR A 174 -23.63 -4.46 -14.50
CA TYR A 174 -22.28 -4.07 -14.87
C TYR A 174 -22.31 -2.89 -15.85
N THR A 175 -23.26 -2.90 -16.79
CA THR A 175 -23.46 -1.81 -17.74
C THR A 175 -23.83 -0.51 -17.02
N GLU A 176 -24.72 -0.55 -16.03
CA GLU A 176 -25.11 0.60 -15.21
C GLU A 176 -23.93 1.21 -14.45
N VAL A 177 -23.12 0.38 -13.80
CA VAL A 177 -21.91 0.85 -13.09
C VAL A 177 -20.94 1.52 -14.05
N MET A 178 -20.69 0.89 -15.20
CA MET A 178 -19.81 1.44 -16.20
C MET A 178 -20.36 2.77 -16.74
N ASP A 179 -21.66 2.84 -17.06
CA ASP A 179 -22.34 4.05 -17.53
C ASP A 179 -22.15 5.23 -16.58
N SER A 180 -22.27 4.99 -15.26
CA SER A 180 -22.08 5.98 -14.19
C SER A 180 -20.69 6.58 -14.09
N LEU A 181 -19.69 6.00 -14.76
CA LEU A 181 -18.30 6.48 -14.75
C LEU A 181 -17.97 7.34 -15.96
N TYR A 182 -18.81 7.32 -16.99
CA TYR A 182 -18.61 8.12 -18.18
C TYR A 182 -19.38 9.44 -18.09
N ILE A 183 -18.84 10.46 -18.74
CA ILE A 183 -19.53 11.74 -18.92
C ILE A 183 -20.90 11.47 -19.58
N PRO A 184 -21.98 12.13 -19.12
CA PRO A 184 -23.30 12.01 -19.71
C PRO A 184 -23.28 12.30 -21.22
N ALA A 185 -24.17 11.64 -21.96
CA ALA A 185 -24.26 11.79 -23.41
C ALA A 185 -24.51 13.26 -23.83
N GLU A 186 -25.18 14.03 -22.99
CA GLU A 186 -25.51 15.45 -23.21
C GLU A 186 -24.27 16.37 -23.16
N GLU A 187 -23.27 16.02 -22.34
CA GLU A 187 -22.04 16.80 -22.16
C GLU A 187 -20.91 16.33 -23.09
N THR A 188 -21.17 15.28 -23.89
CA THR A 188 -20.17 14.67 -24.74
C THR A 188 -19.94 15.49 -26.01
N TYR A 189 -18.82 16.22 -26.07
CA TYR A 189 -18.50 17.14 -27.18
C TYR A 189 -18.25 16.47 -28.55
N ASN A 190 -17.71 15.24 -28.58
CA ASN A 190 -17.28 14.56 -29.81
C ASN A 190 -17.98 13.23 -30.08
N GLY A 191 -19.12 12.97 -29.43
CA GLY A 191 -19.80 11.66 -29.45
C GLY A 191 -18.96 10.49 -28.89
N ARG A 192 -17.82 10.78 -28.26
CA ARG A 192 -16.95 9.80 -27.60
C ARG A 192 -17.18 9.88 -26.10
N ARG A 193 -17.73 8.83 -25.50
CA ARG A 193 -17.85 8.72 -24.06
C ARG A 193 -16.46 8.54 -23.45
N THR A 194 -16.02 9.53 -22.67
CA THR A 194 -14.79 9.47 -21.89
C THR A 194 -15.14 9.37 -20.41
N ILE A 195 -14.28 8.73 -19.63
CA ILE A 195 -14.44 8.65 -18.18
C ILE A 195 -14.46 10.06 -17.61
N ASP A 196 -15.39 10.32 -16.70
CA ASP A 196 -15.47 11.58 -15.98
C ASP A 196 -14.28 11.70 -15.01
N VAL A 197 -13.50 12.77 -15.19
CA VAL A 197 -12.26 13.01 -14.43
C VAL A 197 -12.59 13.40 -12.99
N ASP A 198 -13.75 13.99 -12.74
CA ASP A 198 -14.19 14.42 -11.41
C ASP A 198 -14.52 13.22 -10.50
N GLN A 199 -14.81 12.05 -11.11
CA GLN A 199 -15.01 10.78 -10.41
C GLN A 199 -13.69 10.13 -10.00
N LEU A 200 -12.54 10.53 -10.56
CA LEU A 200 -11.23 9.93 -10.29
C LEU A 200 -10.61 10.46 -8.98
N GLN A 201 -11.41 10.46 -7.91
CA GLN A 201 -10.95 10.84 -6.58
C GLN A 201 -10.27 9.65 -5.92
N TYR A 202 -8.98 9.78 -5.64
CA TYR A 202 -8.21 8.75 -4.95
C TYR A 202 -7.85 9.24 -3.55
N GLN A 203 -7.94 8.33 -2.59
CA GLN A 203 -7.36 8.52 -1.26
C GLN A 203 -6.05 7.74 -1.20
N TYR A 204 -5.01 8.37 -0.64
CA TYR A 204 -3.76 7.70 -0.35
C TYR A 204 -3.50 7.76 1.15
N THR A 205 -2.95 6.66 1.68
CA THR A 205 -2.45 6.60 3.05
C THR A 205 -0.96 6.35 2.99
N TRP A 206 -0.20 7.04 3.85
CA TRP A 206 1.23 6.77 4.02
C TRP A 206 1.48 6.25 5.43
N LEU A 207 2.35 5.26 5.54
CA LEU A 207 2.79 4.71 6.81
C LEU A 207 4.22 5.19 7.06
N ASP A 208 4.45 5.90 8.17
CA ASP A 208 5.83 6.15 8.62
C ASP A 208 6.39 4.89 9.28
N ILE A 209 6.98 4.04 8.45
CA ILE A 209 7.58 2.77 8.87
C ILE A 209 8.70 2.99 9.89
N LYS A 210 9.44 4.11 9.83
CA LYS A 210 10.55 4.38 10.76
C LYS A 210 10.03 4.77 12.14
N ALA A 211 8.91 5.50 12.22
CA ALA A 211 8.23 5.76 13.47
C ALA A 211 7.62 4.48 14.06
N ALA A 212 6.98 3.66 13.22
CA ALA A 212 6.34 2.41 13.64
C ALA A 212 7.32 1.34 14.17
N ILE A 213 8.59 1.36 13.75
CA ILE A 213 9.62 0.42 14.24
C ILE A 213 10.22 0.87 15.58
N LYS A 214 10.15 2.16 15.92
CA LYS A 214 10.72 2.69 17.17
C LYS A 214 9.82 2.47 18.40
N SER A 215 8.54 2.15 18.20
CA SER A 215 7.56 1.83 19.25
C SER A 215 7.66 0.38 19.71
#